data_AF-A0A3N4IFE3-F1
#
_entry.id   AF-A0A3N4IFE3-F1
#
_cell.length_a   1.000
_cell.length_b   1.000
_cell.length_c   1.000
_cell.angle_alpha   90.00
_cell.angle_beta   90.00
_cell.angle_gamma   90.00
#
_symmetry.space_group_name_H-M   'P 1'
#
loop_
_entity.id
_entity.type
_entity.pdbx_description
1 polymer ?
#
loop_
_entity_poly.entity_id
_entity_poly.type
_entity_poly.pdbx_seq_one_letter_code
_entity_poly.pdbx_strand_id
1 'polypeptide(L)'
;MSPTTLEDAATARSVGAVPAKSTRSLLNLPLEIRLEIYKQCSAFTLLQLLQSTGSIGYEISQHPSIYKSSLGYASQQGLEIKPASALRISNIHRLEGQDELDLFIRLYPPPASHGTEKEDRWLYLSDTDNPTSLLEVPIELRFEIYSHCSTFTLLQLSQTSRTLYYEIQQRPTIFKATFGYRPNNNADLPAVLCTMRVSYLESWEEVELFLKFCPKPKEQLFMDINTLFCCYECPKVGISTSPGQQPTRVLFDRCMKCEYGRGGARLK
;
A
#
# COMPACT_ATOMS: atom_id res chain seq x y z
N MET A 1 -41.69 53.53 36.01
CA MET A 1 -41.53 53.33 34.55
C MET A 1 -40.11 53.78 34.21
N SER A 2 -39.17 52.86 34.12
CA SER A 2 -37.78 53.15 33.77
C SER A 2 -37.23 52.02 32.91
N PRO A 3 -36.37 52.30 31.91
CA PRO A 3 -36.14 51.41 30.78
C PRO A 3 -34.93 50.50 30.98
N THR A 4 -35.08 49.25 30.55
CA THR A 4 -34.06 48.20 30.53
C THR A 4 -33.14 48.41 29.32
N THR A 5 -31.85 48.67 29.55
CA THR A 5 -30.81 48.68 28.52
C THR A 5 -30.26 47.27 28.32
N LEU A 6 -30.47 46.73 27.12
CA LEU A 6 -29.89 45.49 26.62
C LEU A 6 -28.49 45.81 26.04
N GLU A 7 -27.44 45.26 26.64
CA GLU A 7 -26.08 45.27 26.07
C GLU A 7 -25.82 43.94 25.36
N ASP A 8 -25.78 43.99 24.02
CA ASP A 8 -25.41 42.87 23.17
C ASP A 8 -23.88 42.80 23.00
N ALA A 9 -23.25 41.91 23.76
CA ALA A 9 -21.83 41.59 23.62
C ALA A 9 -21.59 40.53 22.52
N ALA A 10 -21.40 40.99 21.29
CA ALA A 10 -21.00 40.16 20.15
C ALA A 10 -19.56 39.68 20.29
N THR A 11 -19.37 38.46 20.82
CA THR A 11 -18.08 37.77 20.89
C THR A 11 -17.82 36.99 19.60
N ALA A 12 -17.05 37.59 18.68
CA ALA A 12 -16.58 36.94 17.47
C ALA A 12 -15.51 35.87 17.80
N ARG A 13 -15.88 34.58 17.68
CA ARG A 13 -14.95 33.46 17.83
C ARG A 13 -14.15 33.27 16.53
N SER A 14 -12.86 33.56 16.61
CA SER A 14 -11.83 33.21 15.64
C SER A 14 -11.82 31.69 15.37
N VAL A 15 -12.21 31.30 14.14
CA VAL A 15 -12.17 29.93 13.65
C VAL A 15 -10.72 29.59 13.34
N GLY A 16 -10.07 28.84 14.25
CA GLY A 16 -8.68 28.42 14.12
C GLY A 16 -8.44 27.57 12.86
N ALA A 17 -7.46 27.97 12.07
CA ALA A 17 -7.03 27.26 10.87
C ALA A 17 -6.58 25.83 11.22
N VAL A 18 -7.24 24.84 10.62
CA VAL A 18 -6.91 23.42 10.79
C VAL A 18 -5.59 23.14 10.07
N PRO A 19 -4.55 22.61 10.76
CA PRO A 19 -3.27 22.34 10.13
C PRO A 19 -3.44 21.34 8.99
N ALA A 20 -2.95 21.69 7.80
CA ALA A 20 -3.02 20.87 6.60
C ALA A 20 -2.35 19.51 6.87
N LYS A 21 -3.10 18.42 6.67
CA LYS A 21 -2.59 17.06 6.83
C LYS A 21 -1.52 16.79 5.77
N SER A 22 -0.30 16.53 6.22
CA SER A 22 0.80 16.07 5.37
C SER A 22 0.47 14.69 4.81
N THR A 23 0.13 14.61 3.52
CA THR A 23 -0.03 13.36 2.77
C THR A 23 1.36 12.78 2.51
N ARG A 24 1.65 11.59 3.06
CA ARG A 24 2.90 10.90 2.78
C ARG A 24 2.87 10.38 1.35
N SER A 25 3.66 11.02 0.50
CA SER A 25 3.83 10.64 -0.91
C SER A 25 4.72 9.40 -1.00
N LEU A 26 4.48 8.52 -1.99
CA LEU A 26 5.38 7.44 -2.37
C LEU A 26 6.82 7.96 -2.51
N LEU A 27 6.99 9.18 -3.02
CA LEU A 27 8.27 9.86 -3.24
C LEU A 27 9.06 10.16 -1.95
N ASN A 28 8.44 10.02 -0.78
CA ASN A 28 9.14 10.19 0.50
C ASN A 28 9.88 8.92 0.96
N LEU A 29 9.72 7.81 0.23
CA LEU A 29 10.46 6.58 0.50
C LEU A 29 11.88 6.66 -0.11
N PRO A 30 12.90 6.06 0.53
CA PRO A 30 14.21 5.87 -0.08
C PRO A 30 14.09 5.20 -1.46
N LEU A 31 14.96 5.59 -2.39
CA LEU A 31 14.91 5.14 -3.78
C LEU A 31 14.93 3.60 -3.87
N GLU A 32 15.77 2.94 -3.09
CA GLU A 32 15.97 1.48 -3.12
C GLU A 32 14.66 0.73 -2.82
N ILE A 33 13.89 1.21 -1.84
CA ILE A 33 12.60 0.62 -1.46
C ILE A 33 11.59 0.80 -2.59
N ARG A 34 11.60 1.97 -3.25
CA ARG A 34 10.72 2.23 -4.39
C ARG A 34 11.05 1.34 -5.58
N LEU A 35 12.34 1.17 -5.89
CA LEU A 35 12.78 0.27 -6.94
C LEU A 35 12.39 -1.19 -6.64
N GLU A 36 12.45 -1.62 -5.38
CA GLU A 36 12.01 -2.96 -4.99
C GLU A 36 10.49 -3.15 -5.16
N ILE A 37 9.68 -2.14 -4.81
CA ILE A 37 8.23 -2.14 -5.08
C ILE A 37 7.98 -2.25 -6.59
N TYR A 38 8.70 -1.48 -7.41
CA TYR A 38 8.55 -1.51 -8.87
C TYR A 38 8.90 -2.91 -9.45
N LYS A 39 9.86 -3.65 -8.87
CA LYS A 39 10.18 -5.01 -9.35
C LYS A 39 9.03 -6.00 -9.19
N GLN A 40 8.12 -5.76 -8.25
CA GLN A 40 6.96 -6.62 -8.03
C GLN A 40 5.77 -6.27 -8.93
N CYS A 41 5.88 -5.19 -9.70
CA CYS A 41 4.81 -4.73 -10.59
C CYS A 41 4.91 -5.42 -11.97
N SER A 42 3.76 -5.65 -12.60
CA SER A 42 3.69 -6.03 -14.01
C SER A 42 4.24 -4.93 -14.91
N ALA A 43 4.59 -5.27 -16.15
CA ALA A 43 5.03 -4.31 -17.14
C ALA A 43 3.96 -3.25 -17.42
N PHE A 44 2.69 -3.64 -17.41
CA PHE A 44 1.58 -2.71 -17.62
C PHE A 44 1.40 -1.77 -16.42
N THR A 45 1.49 -2.28 -15.19
CA THR A 45 1.46 -1.46 -13.97
C THR A 45 2.62 -0.47 -13.96
N LEU A 46 3.82 -0.89 -14.34
CA LEU A 46 4.98 0.00 -14.47
C LEU A 46 4.76 1.09 -15.52
N LEU A 47 4.07 0.79 -16.63
CA LEU A 47 3.70 1.77 -17.63
C LEU A 47 2.72 2.80 -17.06
N GLN A 48 1.71 2.37 -16.29
CA GLN A 48 0.79 3.29 -15.61
C GLN A 48 1.52 4.16 -14.57
N LEU A 49 2.43 3.58 -13.79
CA LEU A 49 3.25 4.33 -12.84
C LEU A 49 4.13 5.38 -13.52
N LEU A 50 4.69 5.06 -14.69
CA LEU A 50 5.50 5.98 -15.49
C LEU A 50 4.68 7.19 -15.98
N GLN A 51 3.39 6.99 -16.28
CA GLN A 51 2.45 8.05 -16.69
C GLN A 51 1.86 8.85 -15.51
N SER A 52 1.94 8.30 -14.29
CA SER A 52 1.32 8.95 -13.12
C SER A 52 2.06 10.21 -12.66
N THR A 53 3.40 10.17 -12.61
CA THR A 53 4.24 11.29 -12.16
C THR A 53 5.62 11.26 -12.83
N GLY A 54 6.15 12.45 -13.16
CA GLY A 54 7.47 12.56 -13.79
C GLY A 54 8.63 12.04 -12.93
N SER A 55 8.55 12.14 -11.60
CA SER A 55 9.61 11.62 -10.71
C SER A 55 9.68 10.09 -10.74
N ILE A 56 8.53 9.41 -10.67
CA ILE A 56 8.48 7.94 -10.77
C ILE A 56 8.90 7.51 -12.18
N GLY A 57 8.41 8.21 -13.21
CA GLY A 57 8.78 7.93 -14.59
C GLY A 57 10.28 8.06 -14.83
N TYR A 58 10.92 9.10 -14.28
CA TYR A 58 12.38 9.26 -14.33
C TYR A 58 13.08 8.06 -13.68
N GLU A 59 12.70 7.68 -12.46
CA GLU A 59 13.32 6.56 -11.74
C GLU A 59 13.21 5.23 -12.48
N ILE A 60 12.02 4.90 -12.98
CA ILE A 60 11.78 3.66 -13.74
C ILE A 60 12.59 3.70 -15.06
N SER A 61 12.64 4.84 -15.74
CA SER A 61 13.41 5.00 -16.99
C SER A 61 14.92 4.83 -16.80
N GLN A 62 15.45 5.23 -15.64
CA GLN A 62 16.87 5.04 -15.30
C GLN A 62 17.22 3.59 -14.95
N HIS A 63 16.22 2.73 -14.70
CA HIS A 63 16.42 1.32 -14.33
C HIS A 63 15.71 0.35 -15.29
N PRO A 64 16.16 0.23 -16.55
CA PRO A 64 15.49 -0.61 -17.54
C PRO A 64 15.38 -2.09 -17.17
N SER A 65 16.27 -2.59 -16.31
CA SER A 65 16.23 -3.97 -15.84
C SER A 65 14.90 -4.30 -15.17
N ILE A 66 14.28 -3.36 -14.45
CA ILE A 66 13.04 -3.56 -13.70
C ILE A 66 11.91 -3.96 -14.65
N TYR A 67 11.61 -3.12 -15.64
CA TYR A 67 10.52 -3.42 -16.55
C TYR A 67 10.89 -4.51 -17.57
N LYS A 68 12.17 -4.67 -17.92
CA LYS A 68 12.60 -5.77 -18.81
C LYS A 68 12.43 -7.16 -18.19
N SER A 69 12.50 -7.28 -16.86
CA SER A 69 12.23 -8.52 -16.14
C SER A 69 10.78 -8.68 -15.70
N SER A 70 9.97 -7.63 -15.80
CA SER A 70 8.58 -7.63 -15.32
C SER A 70 7.66 -8.49 -16.18
N LEU A 71 6.60 -9.02 -15.57
CA LEU A 71 5.59 -9.83 -16.25
C LEU A 71 4.93 -9.03 -17.37
N GLY A 72 4.86 -9.61 -18.57
CA GLY A 72 4.17 -9.00 -19.71
C GLY A 72 5.03 -8.11 -20.60
N TYR A 73 6.29 -7.87 -20.25
CA TYR A 73 7.21 -7.17 -21.12
C TYR A 73 7.70 -8.05 -22.26
N ALA A 74 7.36 -7.68 -23.50
CA ALA A 74 7.95 -8.26 -24.70
C ALA A 74 9.29 -7.57 -25.01
N SER A 75 10.38 -8.25 -24.67
CA SER A 75 11.66 -7.97 -25.34
C SER A 75 11.46 -8.35 -26.80
N GLN A 76 11.56 -7.39 -27.72
CA GLN A 76 11.51 -7.68 -29.15
C GLN A 76 12.73 -8.52 -29.53
N GLN A 77 12.62 -9.83 -29.35
CA GLN A 77 13.66 -10.78 -29.71
C GLN A 77 13.74 -10.84 -31.22
N GLY A 78 14.83 -10.32 -31.80
CA GLY A 78 15.21 -10.60 -33.19
C GLY A 78 15.19 -9.40 -34.14
N LEU A 79 14.65 -8.25 -33.75
CA LEU A 79 14.92 -6.99 -34.44
C LEU A 79 15.89 -6.23 -33.56
N GLU A 80 17.07 -5.89 -34.10
CA GLU A 80 18.10 -5.07 -33.48
C GLU A 80 17.59 -3.62 -33.35
N ILE A 81 16.46 -3.44 -32.67
CA ILE A 81 15.92 -2.13 -32.35
C ILE A 81 16.76 -1.64 -31.20
N LYS A 82 17.55 -0.63 -31.50
CA LYS A 82 18.23 0.27 -30.57
C LYS A 82 17.43 0.30 -29.26
N PRO A 83 18.03 -0.10 -28.11
CA PRO A 83 17.29 -0.38 -26.89
C PRO A 83 16.32 0.77 -26.64
N ALA A 84 15.01 0.49 -26.76
CA ALA A 84 14.01 1.50 -26.54
C ALA A 84 14.25 2.04 -25.14
N SER A 85 14.62 3.32 -25.08
CA SER A 85 15.01 4.00 -23.85
C SER A 85 13.86 4.16 -22.85
N ALA A 86 12.63 3.79 -23.25
CA ALA A 86 11.43 3.89 -22.44
C ALA A 86 10.49 2.70 -22.66
N LEU A 87 9.84 2.27 -21.59
CA LEU A 87 8.71 1.34 -21.57
C LEU A 87 7.52 1.98 -22.30
N ARG A 88 6.95 1.30 -23.29
CA ARG A 88 5.78 1.74 -24.05
C ARG A 88 4.68 0.70 -24.03
N ILE A 89 3.45 1.10 -24.35
CA ILE A 89 2.31 0.18 -24.49
C ILE A 89 2.59 -0.93 -25.51
N SER A 90 3.33 -0.64 -26.58
CA SER A 90 3.76 -1.62 -27.60
C SER A 90 4.72 -2.69 -27.06
N ASN A 91 5.28 -2.49 -25.87
CA ASN A 91 6.12 -3.48 -25.18
C ASN A 91 5.30 -4.38 -24.25
N ILE A 92 4.00 -4.12 -24.07
CA ILE A 92 3.11 -4.92 -23.22
C ILE A 92 2.45 -5.99 -24.08
N HIS A 93 2.71 -7.24 -23.77
CA HIS A 93 2.25 -8.38 -24.59
C HIS A 93 1.42 -9.40 -23.81
N ARG A 94 1.39 -9.26 -22.48
CA ARG A 94 0.58 -10.07 -21.58
C ARG A 94 0.18 -9.21 -20.39
N LEU A 95 -1.05 -9.40 -19.94
CA LEU A 95 -1.62 -8.75 -18.76
C LEU A 95 -1.83 -9.80 -17.66
N GLU A 96 -1.74 -9.36 -16.42
CA GLU A 96 -1.88 -10.09 -15.17
C GLU A 96 -3.34 -10.11 -14.75
N GLY A 97 -4.08 -11.09 -15.27
CA GLY A 97 -5.46 -11.34 -14.89
C GLY A 97 -6.49 -10.46 -15.62
N GLN A 98 -7.76 -10.62 -15.21
CA GLN A 98 -8.89 -9.97 -15.86
C GLN A 98 -8.99 -8.49 -15.51
N ASP A 99 -8.70 -8.10 -14.26
CA ASP A 99 -8.76 -6.70 -13.83
C ASP A 99 -7.78 -5.81 -14.61
N GLU A 100 -6.57 -6.32 -14.86
CA GLU A 100 -5.58 -5.61 -15.66
C GLU A 100 -5.98 -5.54 -17.14
N LEU A 101 -6.62 -6.59 -17.67
CA LEU A 101 -7.20 -6.58 -19.02
C LEU A 101 -8.34 -5.57 -19.15
N ASP A 102 -9.25 -5.53 -18.19
CA ASP A 102 -10.37 -4.59 -18.18
C ASP A 102 -9.85 -3.14 -18.08
N LEU A 103 -8.84 -2.91 -17.24
CA LEU A 103 -8.18 -1.61 -17.13
C LEU A 103 -7.48 -1.24 -18.44
N PHE A 104 -6.77 -2.19 -19.08
CA PHE A 104 -6.13 -1.97 -20.37
C PHE A 104 -7.13 -1.58 -21.45
N ILE A 105 -8.23 -2.33 -21.59
CA ILE A 105 -9.29 -2.04 -22.57
C ILE A 105 -9.90 -0.67 -22.31
N ARG A 106 -10.09 -0.30 -21.04
CA ARG A 106 -10.66 0.99 -20.66
C ARG A 106 -9.73 2.17 -20.95
N LEU A 107 -8.43 2.02 -20.68
CA LEU A 107 -7.43 3.08 -20.87
C LEU A 107 -6.96 3.20 -22.33
N TYR A 108 -6.97 2.09 -23.07
CA TYR A 108 -6.53 2.03 -24.46
C TYR A 108 -7.63 1.39 -25.31
N PRO A 109 -8.81 2.03 -25.42
CA PRO A 109 -9.90 1.49 -26.21
C PRO A 109 -9.46 1.39 -27.68
N PRO A 110 -9.83 0.31 -28.38
CA PRO A 110 -9.58 0.22 -29.81
C PRO A 110 -10.21 1.42 -30.50
N PRO A 111 -9.50 2.08 -31.43
CA PRO A 111 -10.10 3.14 -32.21
C PRO A 111 -11.35 2.57 -32.87
N ALA A 112 -12.49 3.26 -32.69
CA ALA A 112 -13.75 2.88 -33.29
C ALA A 112 -13.50 2.70 -34.79
N SER A 113 -13.54 1.44 -35.23
CA SER A 113 -13.11 1.04 -36.56
C SER A 113 -14.03 1.68 -37.60
N HIS A 114 -13.60 2.81 -38.16
CA HIS A 114 -14.14 3.29 -39.43
C HIS A 114 -13.64 2.36 -40.54
N GLY A 115 -14.25 1.19 -40.65
CA GLY A 115 -14.51 0.46 -41.90
C GLY A 115 -13.41 0.25 -42.93
N THR A 116 -12.13 0.40 -42.62
CA THR A 116 -11.05 0.08 -43.55
C THR A 116 -10.17 -0.99 -42.96
N GLU A 117 -10.34 -2.20 -43.49
CA GLU A 117 -9.50 -3.38 -43.27
C GLU A 117 -8.03 -3.06 -43.51
N LYS A 118 -7.32 -2.66 -42.46
CA LYS A 118 -5.89 -2.95 -42.32
C LYS A 118 -5.51 -2.84 -40.85
N GLU A 119 -5.32 -4.02 -40.26
CA GLU A 119 -4.86 -4.35 -38.91
C GLU A 119 -3.46 -3.81 -38.57
N ASP A 120 -3.19 -2.52 -38.79
CA ASP A 120 -1.91 -1.93 -38.39
C ASP A 120 -2.05 -1.12 -37.09
N ARG A 121 -2.10 -1.90 -35.99
CA ARG A 121 -1.15 -1.78 -34.87
C ARG A 121 -1.07 -0.40 -34.18
N TRP A 122 -2.08 -0.08 -33.36
CA TRP A 122 -1.99 0.61 -32.07
C TRP A 122 -0.95 1.76 -31.90
N LEU A 123 -0.83 2.68 -32.86
CA LEU A 123 0.21 3.73 -32.87
C LEU A 123 -0.24 5.13 -32.40
N TYR A 124 -1.38 5.28 -31.76
CA TYR A 124 -1.78 6.56 -31.15
C TYR A 124 -2.40 6.28 -29.79
N LEU A 125 -1.81 6.82 -28.72
CA LEU A 125 -2.43 7.27 -27.48
C LEU A 125 -1.31 7.72 -26.52
N SER A 126 -0.88 8.98 -26.70
CA SER A 126 -0.05 9.74 -25.77
C SER A 126 -0.90 10.85 -25.13
N ASP A 127 -0.65 11.09 -23.86
CA ASP A 127 -1.08 12.23 -23.02
C ASP A 127 -2.53 12.24 -22.48
N THR A 128 -2.75 11.53 -21.37
CA THR A 128 -3.63 12.04 -20.29
C THR A 128 -2.98 11.75 -18.93
N ASP A 129 -2.05 12.62 -18.53
CA ASP A 129 -1.41 12.68 -17.21
C ASP A 129 -2.41 13.11 -16.13
N ASN A 130 -3.21 12.19 -15.59
CA ASN A 130 -3.88 12.44 -14.32
C ASN A 130 -3.92 11.14 -13.50
N PRO A 131 -3.18 11.04 -12.38
CA PRO A 131 -3.24 9.84 -11.54
C PRO A 131 -4.67 9.69 -11.01
N THR A 132 -5.38 8.66 -11.45
CA THR A 132 -6.70 8.35 -10.92
C THR A 132 -6.59 8.11 -9.43
N SER A 133 -7.26 8.95 -8.65
CA SER A 133 -7.25 8.86 -7.20
C SER A 133 -7.86 7.53 -6.75
N LEU A 134 -7.34 6.89 -5.69
CA LEU A 134 -7.97 5.70 -5.11
C LEU A 134 -9.46 5.96 -4.79
N LEU A 135 -9.82 7.21 -4.50
CA LEU A 135 -11.20 7.62 -4.22
C LEU A 135 -12.10 7.67 -5.46
N GLU A 136 -11.56 7.63 -6.67
CA GLU A 136 -12.31 7.54 -7.94
C GLU A 136 -12.64 6.09 -8.32
N VAL A 137 -11.95 5.12 -7.72
CA VAL A 137 -12.29 3.70 -7.85
C VAL A 137 -13.62 3.43 -7.16
N PRO A 138 -14.58 2.70 -7.78
CA PRO A 138 -15.82 2.27 -7.13
C PRO A 138 -15.57 1.64 -5.75
N ILE A 139 -16.49 1.89 -4.81
CA ILE A 139 -16.32 1.52 -3.41
C ILE A 139 -16.17 0.01 -3.21
N GLU A 140 -16.82 -0.81 -4.05
CA GLU A 140 -16.72 -2.27 -4.03
C GLU A 140 -15.29 -2.73 -4.33
N LEU A 141 -14.67 -2.15 -5.36
CA LEU A 141 -13.28 -2.46 -5.73
C LEU A 141 -12.29 -1.96 -4.68
N ARG A 142 -12.58 -0.83 -4.02
CA ARG A 142 -11.78 -0.39 -2.87
C ARG A 142 -11.81 -1.40 -1.73
N PHE A 143 -12.98 -1.97 -1.43
CA PHE A 143 -13.08 -3.00 -0.39
C PHE A 143 -12.36 -4.29 -0.75
N GLU A 144 -12.37 -4.68 -2.03
CA GLU A 144 -11.56 -5.80 -2.51
C GLU A 144 -10.07 -5.51 -2.28
N ILE A 145 -9.57 -4.32 -2.67
CA ILE A 145 -8.18 -3.90 -2.40
C ILE A 145 -7.86 -3.96 -0.90
N TYR A 146 -8.75 -3.48 -0.03
CA TYR A 146 -8.55 -3.53 1.42
C TYR A 146 -8.45 -4.97 1.95
N SER A 147 -9.14 -5.92 1.33
CA SER A 147 -9.11 -7.33 1.74
C SER A 147 -7.74 -7.99 1.54
N HIS A 148 -6.95 -7.48 0.59
CA HIS A 148 -5.59 -7.93 0.28
C HIS A 148 -4.51 -7.19 1.08
N CYS A 149 -4.89 -6.21 1.91
CA CYS A 149 -3.95 -5.42 2.69
C CYS A 149 -3.67 -6.06 4.06
N SER A 150 -2.45 -5.91 4.58
CA SER A 150 -2.15 -6.21 5.99
C SER A 150 -2.91 -5.27 6.91
N THR A 151 -3.14 -5.68 8.17
CA THR A 151 -3.76 -4.82 9.19
C THR A 151 -2.99 -3.52 9.37
N PHE A 152 -1.67 -3.58 9.27
CA PHE A 152 -0.82 -2.41 9.36
C PHE A 152 -0.99 -1.49 8.14
N THR A 153 -1.07 -2.05 6.94
CA THR A 153 -1.37 -1.29 5.71
C THR A 153 -2.73 -0.61 5.80
N LEU A 154 -3.76 -1.32 6.25
CA LEU A 154 -5.09 -0.72 6.47
C LEU A 154 -5.05 0.39 7.51
N LEU A 155 -4.27 0.22 8.58
CA LEU A 155 -4.08 1.26 9.58
C LEU A 155 -3.41 2.50 8.95
N GLN A 156 -2.40 2.31 8.11
CA GLN A 156 -1.77 3.42 7.38
C GLN A 156 -2.77 4.11 6.43
N LEU A 157 -3.51 3.34 5.62
CA LEU A 157 -4.53 3.88 4.70
C LEU A 157 -5.60 4.68 5.46
N SER A 158 -6.02 4.20 6.63
CA SER A 158 -6.97 4.93 7.49
C SER A 158 -6.42 6.26 8.00
N GLN A 159 -5.10 6.43 8.02
CA GLN A 159 -4.46 7.66 8.49
C GLN A 159 -4.21 8.68 7.36
N THR A 160 -4.12 8.23 6.10
CA THR A 160 -3.89 9.10 4.94
C THR A 160 -5.13 9.90 4.54
N SER A 161 -6.33 9.32 4.71
CA SER A 161 -7.59 9.97 4.30
C SER A 161 -8.73 9.69 5.28
N ARG A 162 -9.56 10.71 5.57
CA ARG A 162 -10.78 10.56 6.38
C ARG A 162 -11.81 9.66 5.69
N THR A 163 -11.89 9.72 4.36
CA THR A 163 -12.83 8.89 3.59
C THR A 163 -12.45 7.41 3.75
N LEU A 164 -11.18 7.07 3.52
CA LEU A 164 -10.67 5.70 3.71
C LEU A 164 -10.84 5.25 5.17
N TYR A 165 -10.59 6.13 6.15
CA TYR A 165 -10.86 5.85 7.56
C TYR A 165 -12.30 5.41 7.81
N TYR A 166 -13.28 6.19 7.35
CA TYR A 166 -14.69 5.86 7.55
C TYR A 166 -15.08 4.58 6.83
N GLU A 167 -14.62 4.38 5.59
CA GLU A 167 -14.87 3.16 4.82
C GLU A 167 -14.36 1.91 5.52
N ILE A 168 -13.11 1.94 5.99
CA ILE A 168 -12.47 0.81 6.69
C ILE A 168 -13.16 0.57 8.04
N GLN A 169 -13.44 1.61 8.82
CA GLN A 169 -14.03 1.48 10.16
C GLN A 169 -15.51 1.05 10.13
N GLN A 170 -16.26 1.42 9.09
CA GLN A 170 -17.66 1.01 8.93
C GLN A 170 -17.81 -0.48 8.62
N ARG A 171 -16.75 -1.16 8.15
CA ARG A 171 -16.77 -2.59 7.85
C ARG A 171 -15.69 -3.35 8.64
N PRO A 172 -15.93 -3.61 9.94
CA PRO A 172 -14.98 -4.36 10.76
C PRO A 172 -14.60 -5.73 10.24
N THR A 173 -15.45 -6.36 9.42
CA THR A 173 -15.16 -7.67 8.81
C THR A 173 -13.92 -7.63 7.92
N ILE A 174 -13.61 -6.49 7.29
CA ILE A 174 -12.43 -6.33 6.43
C ILE A 174 -11.16 -6.48 7.28
N PHE A 175 -10.95 -5.59 8.25
CA PHE A 175 -9.72 -5.63 9.03
C PHE A 175 -9.69 -6.74 10.10
N LYS A 176 -10.83 -7.33 10.48
CA LYS A 176 -10.84 -8.50 11.38
C LYS A 176 -10.29 -9.76 10.70
N ALA A 177 -10.44 -9.86 9.39
CA ALA A 177 -9.98 -11.00 8.61
C ALA A 177 -8.54 -10.82 8.09
N THR A 178 -8.00 -9.59 8.12
CA THR A 178 -6.69 -9.29 7.56
C THR A 178 -5.54 -9.79 8.44
N PHE A 179 -4.42 -10.14 7.79
CA PHE A 179 -3.22 -10.58 8.47
C PHE A 179 -2.74 -9.54 9.49
N GLY A 180 -2.38 -10.00 10.69
CA GLY A 180 -1.86 -9.14 11.76
C GLY A 180 -2.90 -8.44 12.63
N TYR A 181 -4.19 -8.76 12.51
CA TYR A 181 -5.22 -8.18 13.40
C TYR A 181 -5.33 -8.95 14.72
N ARG A 182 -5.26 -8.22 15.84
CA ARG A 182 -5.46 -8.74 17.20
C ARG A 182 -6.92 -8.56 17.64
N PRO A 183 -7.73 -9.64 17.70
CA PRO A 183 -9.09 -9.54 18.21
C PRO A 183 -9.11 -9.08 19.67
N ASN A 184 -10.21 -8.46 20.08
CA ASN A 184 -10.40 -8.12 21.48
C ASN A 184 -10.95 -9.32 22.22
N ASN A 185 -10.42 -9.58 23.41
CA ASN A 185 -11.03 -10.53 24.33
C ASN A 185 -12.31 -9.93 24.95
N ASN A 186 -12.41 -8.60 25.02
CA ASN A 186 -13.61 -7.92 25.50
C ASN A 186 -14.60 -7.74 24.34
N ALA A 187 -15.67 -8.55 24.36
CA ALA A 187 -16.76 -8.49 23.39
C ALA A 187 -17.48 -7.13 23.35
N ASP A 188 -17.42 -6.37 24.46
CA ASP A 188 -18.17 -5.11 24.62
C ASP A 188 -17.48 -3.89 24.00
N LEU A 189 -16.21 -4.00 23.63
CA LEU A 189 -15.47 -2.87 23.05
C LEU A 189 -15.63 -2.85 21.53
N PRO A 190 -15.89 -1.67 20.94
CA PRO A 190 -16.06 -1.55 19.50
C PRO A 190 -14.80 -2.03 18.78
N ALA A 191 -15.01 -2.74 17.67
CA ALA A 191 -13.93 -3.12 16.78
C ALA A 191 -13.43 -1.86 16.07
N VAL A 192 -12.37 -1.27 16.60
CA VAL A 192 -11.72 -0.09 16.04
C VAL A 192 -10.32 -0.50 15.59
N LEU A 193 -9.99 -0.20 14.34
CA LEU A 193 -8.64 -0.35 13.82
C LEU A 193 -7.72 0.70 14.48
N CYS A 194 -6.74 0.25 15.26
CA CYS A 194 -5.75 1.10 15.92
C CYS A 194 -4.41 0.37 16.09
N THR A 195 -3.37 1.08 16.49
CA THR A 195 -2.01 0.53 16.64
C THR A 195 -1.94 -0.64 17.64
N MET A 196 -2.75 -0.59 18.70
CA MET A 196 -2.84 -1.68 19.70
C MET A 196 -3.48 -2.97 19.15
N ARG A 197 -4.06 -2.91 17.94
CA ARG A 197 -4.67 -4.05 17.24
C ARG A 197 -3.77 -4.70 16.22
N VAL A 198 -2.54 -4.22 16.06
CA VAL A 198 -1.57 -4.84 15.17
C VAL A 198 -0.76 -5.85 15.97
N SER A 199 -1.00 -7.15 15.74
CA SER A 199 -0.28 -8.26 16.41
C SER A 199 0.84 -8.85 15.58
N TYR A 200 0.76 -8.76 14.24
CA TYR A 200 1.78 -9.28 13.34
C TYR A 200 2.06 -8.26 12.24
N LEU A 201 3.32 -8.23 11.80
CA LEU A 201 3.81 -7.43 10.69
C LEU A 201 4.42 -8.41 9.69
N GLU A 202 4.08 -8.23 8.42
CA GLU A 202 4.38 -9.20 7.36
C GLU A 202 5.86 -9.17 6.97
N SER A 203 6.49 -8.01 7.12
CA SER A 203 7.87 -7.79 6.73
C SER A 203 8.64 -6.94 7.74
N TRP A 204 9.97 -6.97 7.62
CA TRP A 204 10.83 -6.13 8.44
C TRP A 204 10.65 -4.64 8.13
N GLU A 205 10.34 -4.31 6.88
CA GLU A 205 10.03 -2.95 6.45
C GLU A 205 8.77 -2.44 7.16
N GLU A 206 7.74 -3.29 7.33
CA GLU A 206 6.58 -2.95 8.14
C GLU A 206 6.95 -2.73 9.61
N VAL A 207 7.85 -3.54 10.18
CA VAL A 207 8.37 -3.36 11.56
C VAL A 207 9.04 -2.00 11.71
N GLU A 208 9.94 -1.63 10.80
CA GLU A 208 10.61 -0.33 10.85
C GLU A 208 9.63 0.83 10.72
N LEU A 209 8.64 0.72 9.82
CA LEU A 209 7.59 1.72 9.67
C LEU A 209 6.70 1.80 10.91
N PHE A 210 6.34 0.67 11.52
CA PHE A 210 5.52 0.60 12.73
C PHE A 210 6.23 1.26 13.91
N LEU A 211 7.53 0.97 14.08
CA LEU A 211 8.38 1.60 15.10
C LEU A 211 8.50 3.12 14.89
N LYS A 212 8.58 3.58 13.64
CA LYS A 212 8.54 5.02 13.32
C LYS A 212 7.17 5.65 13.63
N PHE A 213 6.08 4.91 13.44
CA PHE A 213 4.71 5.38 13.67
C PHE A 213 4.29 5.39 15.14
N CYS A 214 4.84 4.49 15.95
CA CYS A 214 4.50 4.34 17.36
C CYS A 214 5.72 4.66 18.25
N PRO A 215 6.04 5.95 18.49
CA PRO A 215 7.13 6.36 19.36
C PRO A 215 6.75 6.20 20.85
N LYS A 216 6.26 5.01 21.24
CA LYS A 216 6.15 4.69 22.66
C LYS A 216 7.54 4.39 23.23
N PRO A 217 7.78 4.64 24.53
CA PRO A 217 9.04 4.28 25.16
C PRO A 217 9.31 2.78 24.96
N LYS A 218 10.54 2.47 24.51
CA LYS A 218 10.98 1.13 24.07
C LYS A 218 10.69 0.03 25.10
N GLU A 219 10.57 0.39 26.38
CA GLU A 219 10.29 -0.50 27.50
C GLU A 219 8.89 -1.12 27.48
N GLN A 220 7.87 -0.43 26.95
CA GLN A 220 6.53 -1.01 26.77
C GLN A 220 6.42 -1.83 25.48
N LEU A 221 7.17 -1.45 24.45
CA LEU A 221 7.21 -2.18 23.17
C LEU A 221 7.99 -3.49 23.28
N PHE A 222 8.98 -3.62 24.19
CA PHE A 222 9.81 -4.81 24.30
C PHE A 222 9.04 -6.07 24.71
N MET A 223 8.00 -5.95 25.55
CA MET A 223 7.12 -7.09 25.88
C MET A 223 6.23 -7.48 24.69
N ASP A 224 5.74 -6.50 23.92
CA ASP A 224 4.89 -6.76 22.76
C ASP A 224 5.69 -7.27 21.55
N ILE A 225 6.94 -6.82 21.35
CA ILE A 225 7.82 -7.21 20.23
C ILE A 225 8.15 -8.71 20.28
N ASN A 226 8.50 -9.24 21.44
CA ASN A 226 8.70 -10.70 21.59
C ASN A 226 7.41 -11.49 21.33
N THR A 227 6.24 -10.86 21.53
CA THR A 227 4.93 -11.43 21.22
C THR A 227 4.58 -11.31 19.72
N LEU A 228 5.01 -10.23 19.05
CA LEU A 228 4.88 -9.99 17.61
C LEU A 228 5.72 -10.96 16.76
N PHE A 229 6.81 -11.50 17.32
CA PHE A 229 7.77 -12.34 16.59
C PHE A 229 7.75 -13.83 16.97
N CYS A 230 6.83 -14.30 17.82
CA CYS A 230 6.85 -15.69 18.29
C CYS A 230 5.86 -16.60 17.55
N CYS A 231 6.39 -17.55 16.77
CA CYS A 231 5.82 -18.91 16.75
C CYS A 231 5.94 -19.44 18.18
N TYR A 232 4.84 -19.49 18.94
CA TYR A 232 4.82 -19.95 20.35
C TYR A 232 5.37 -21.38 20.52
N GLU A 233 5.50 -22.14 19.43
CA GLU A 233 5.99 -23.52 19.42
C GLU A 233 7.39 -23.72 18.82
N CYS A 234 8.14 -22.68 18.40
CA CYS A 234 9.47 -22.89 17.81
C CYS A 234 10.52 -23.07 18.95
N PRO A 235 10.91 -24.30 19.37
CA PRO A 235 11.65 -24.54 20.62
C PRO A 235 13.15 -24.19 20.49
N LYS A 236 13.58 -23.76 19.30
CA LYS A 236 14.99 -23.58 18.93
C LYS A 236 15.46 -22.13 18.95
N VAL A 237 14.58 -21.17 19.25
CA VAL A 237 14.97 -19.76 19.38
C VAL A 237 14.74 -19.30 20.81
N GLY A 238 15.49 -19.89 21.75
CA GLY A 238 15.66 -19.30 23.07
C GLY A 238 16.42 -17.98 22.93
N ILE A 239 15.69 -16.89 22.66
CA ILE A 239 16.27 -15.55 22.65
C ILE A 239 16.40 -15.12 24.11
N SER A 240 17.50 -15.52 24.75
CA SER A 240 18.04 -14.78 25.89
C SER A 240 18.69 -13.51 25.34
N THR A 241 17.90 -12.51 24.94
CA THR A 241 18.43 -11.16 24.72
C THR A 241 18.69 -10.54 26.08
N SER A 242 19.95 -10.24 26.35
CA SER A 242 20.34 -9.37 27.45
C SER A 242 19.60 -8.02 27.35
N PRO A 243 19.20 -7.40 28.48
CA PRO A 243 18.58 -6.08 28.46
C PRO A 243 19.46 -5.08 27.68
N GLY A 244 18.92 -4.52 26.60
CA GLY A 244 19.60 -3.50 25.78
C GLY A 244 20.07 -3.95 24.39
N GLN A 245 19.97 -5.22 24.02
CA GLN A 245 20.32 -5.66 22.67
C GLN A 245 19.11 -5.53 21.72
N GLN A 246 19.27 -4.78 20.62
CA GLN A 246 18.20 -4.61 19.63
C GLN A 246 17.97 -5.92 18.85
N PRO A 247 16.70 -6.26 18.51
CA PRO A 247 16.42 -7.38 17.62
C PRO A 247 17.09 -7.12 16.27
N THR A 248 17.94 -8.05 15.84
CA THR A 248 18.64 -7.94 14.55
C THR A 248 17.79 -8.60 13.46
N ARG A 249 17.86 -8.05 12.24
CA ARG A 249 17.23 -8.61 11.02
C ARG A 249 17.50 -10.11 10.84
N VAL A 250 18.68 -10.57 11.28
CA VAL A 250 19.11 -11.98 11.25
C VAL A 250 18.22 -12.90 12.10
N LEU A 251 17.70 -12.42 13.23
CA LEU A 251 16.78 -13.19 14.09
C LEU A 251 15.38 -13.27 13.47
N PHE A 252 14.93 -12.21 12.81
CA PHE A 252 13.66 -12.18 12.09
C PHE A 252 13.63 -13.17 10.91
N ASP A 253 14.67 -13.18 10.08
CA ASP A 253 14.79 -14.09 8.93
C ASP A 253 14.83 -15.57 9.35
N ARG A 254 15.36 -15.87 10.55
CA ARG A 254 15.36 -17.23 11.11
C ARG A 254 13.98 -17.65 11.61
N CYS A 255 13.19 -16.72 12.17
CA CYS A 255 11.84 -17.01 12.65
C CYS A 255 10.87 -17.23 11.48
N MET A 256 10.91 -16.38 10.45
CA MET A 256 10.07 -16.51 9.24
C MET A 256 10.33 -17.80 8.43
N LYS A 257 11.51 -18.41 8.60
CA LYS A 257 11.86 -19.72 8.00
C LYS A 257 11.46 -20.93 8.87
N CYS A 258 10.91 -20.74 10.07
CA CYS A 258 10.37 -21.84 10.88
C CYS A 258 9.12 -22.38 10.14
N GLU A 259 9.12 -23.65 9.73
CA GLU A 259 8.04 -24.27 8.92
C GLU A 259 6.65 -24.18 9.59
N TYR A 260 6.61 -23.97 10.91
CA TYR A 260 5.38 -23.71 11.68
C TYR A 260 4.71 -22.37 11.36
N GLY A 261 5.41 -21.38 10.80
CA GLY A 261 4.87 -20.04 10.51
C GLY A 261 3.95 -19.96 9.29
N ARG A 262 3.90 -21.00 8.43
CA ARG A 262 3.03 -21.05 7.24
C ARG A 262 1.76 -21.88 7.41
N GLY A 263 1.65 -22.64 8.49
CA GLY A 263 0.48 -23.46 8.78
C GLY A 263 -0.37 -22.83 9.86
N GLY A 264 -1.45 -22.15 9.49
CA GLY A 264 -2.48 -21.73 10.44
C GLY A 264 -3.02 -22.94 11.21
N ALA A 265 -2.55 -23.13 12.44
CA ALA A 265 -3.09 -24.14 13.33
C ALA A 265 -4.50 -23.72 13.78
N ARG A 266 -5.52 -24.43 13.27
CA ARG A 266 -6.82 -24.51 13.94
C ARG A 266 -6.64 -25.33 15.21
N LEU A 267 -6.87 -24.72 16.37
CA LEU A 267 -7.05 -25.42 17.63
C LEU A 267 -8.55 -25.74 17.84
N LYS A 268 -8.80 -26.97 18.31
CA LYS A 268 -10.03 -27.35 19.02
C LYS A 268 -10.04 -26.71 20.40
#